data_AF-A0A394D987-F1
#
_entry.id   AF-A0A394D987-F1
#
_cell.length_a   1.000
_cell.length_b   1.000
_cell.length_c   1.000
_cell.angle_alpha   90.00
_cell.angle_beta   90.00
_cell.angle_gamma   90.00
#
_symmetry.space_group_name_H-M   'P 1'
#
loop_
_entity.id
_entity.type
_entity.pdbx_description
1 polymer ?
#
loop_
_entity_poly.entity_id
_entity_poly.type
_entity_poly.pdbx_seq_one_letter_code
_entity_poly.pdbx_strand_id
1 'polypeptide(L)'
;MADFLTSTHRAKWVFTPQHLVEKYKAANQRARQVLEKCGATLMEIDADGSLSYPEPQTSAKANAAQIELLTQSLEFDLIVYAPYRSVEGFINDMQEFFNADDDFLQMLKTLQDTARLEVDKMMLTDTPLLFPPGQLALAALHNSNALHKVLDFDGYLSSIFSRQNPVHRESEFIESLNAINSLVRKYKFPERKEQNHINRKLESCWGLSSHDESKKREKKSKHKSKKNSNETQNAPS
;
A
#
# COMPACT_ATOMS: atom_id res chain seq x y z
N MET A 1 19.51 -2.74 -19.65
CA MET A 1 18.44 -2.29 -18.71
C MET A 1 18.27 -0.80 -18.88
N ALA A 2 17.05 -0.28 -18.81
CA ALA A 2 16.85 1.18 -18.79
C ALA A 2 17.45 1.74 -17.49
N ASP A 3 18.25 2.79 -17.61
CA ASP A 3 18.87 3.44 -16.47
C ASP A 3 17.79 4.18 -15.66
N PHE A 4 17.64 3.82 -14.38
CA PHE A 4 16.65 4.44 -13.49
C PHE A 4 16.92 5.94 -13.29
N LEU A 5 18.15 6.41 -13.54
CA LEU A 5 18.52 7.83 -13.47
C LEU A 5 17.94 8.66 -14.62
N THR A 6 17.81 8.09 -15.82
CA THR A 6 17.24 8.77 -17.01
C THR A 6 15.76 8.44 -17.23
N SER A 7 15.21 7.50 -16.47
CA SER A 7 13.81 7.11 -16.55
C SER A 7 12.87 8.22 -16.08
N THR A 8 11.95 8.62 -16.97
CA THR A 8 10.82 9.52 -16.66
C THR A 8 9.92 8.99 -15.53
N HIS A 9 10.02 7.69 -15.20
CA HIS A 9 9.29 7.06 -14.09
C HIS A 9 9.88 7.41 -12.72
N ARG A 10 11.19 7.72 -12.60
CA ARG A 10 11.81 8.08 -11.30
C ARG A 10 11.14 9.31 -10.68
N ALA A 11 10.86 10.32 -11.50
CA ALA A 11 10.17 11.55 -11.08
C ALA A 11 8.67 11.35 -10.77
N LYS A 12 8.05 10.26 -11.27
CA LYS A 12 6.66 9.90 -10.96
C LYS A 12 6.52 9.11 -9.65
N TRP A 13 7.49 8.24 -9.37
CA TRP A 13 7.36 7.23 -8.31
C TRP A 13 8.11 7.54 -7.02
N VAL A 14 9.17 8.37 -7.06
CA VAL A 14 9.91 8.79 -5.86
C VAL A 14 9.53 10.22 -5.50
N PHE A 15 8.83 10.39 -4.37
CA PHE A 15 8.33 11.66 -3.88
C PHE A 15 9.39 12.37 -3.01
N THR A 16 9.40 13.70 -3.06
CA THR A 16 10.02 14.48 -1.97
C THR A 16 9.09 14.46 -0.75
N PRO A 17 9.61 14.63 0.49
CA PRO A 17 8.75 14.69 1.68
C PRO A 17 7.67 15.78 1.61
N GLN A 18 7.95 16.91 0.96
CA GLN A 18 6.99 17.98 0.74
C GLN A 18 5.88 17.56 -0.25
N HIS A 19 6.25 17.02 -1.41
CA HIS A 19 5.30 16.59 -2.43
C HIS A 19 4.41 15.42 -1.94
N LEU A 20 4.94 14.51 -1.12
CA LEU A 20 4.15 13.45 -0.50
C LEU A 20 3.08 14.01 0.46
N VAL A 21 3.46 14.98 1.31
CA VAL A 21 2.53 15.68 2.21
C VAL A 21 1.46 16.47 1.43
N GLU A 22 1.83 17.06 0.30
CA GLU A 22 0.89 17.76 -0.60
C GLU A 22 -0.09 16.78 -1.27
N LYS A 23 0.38 15.64 -1.81
CA LYS A 23 -0.51 14.59 -2.34
C LYS A 23 -1.45 14.05 -1.27
N TYR A 24 -0.98 13.83 -0.04
CA TYR A 24 -1.84 13.40 1.08
C TYR A 24 -2.93 14.43 1.42
N LYS A 25 -2.58 15.72 1.49
CA LYS A 25 -3.55 16.81 1.70
C LYS A 25 -4.56 16.88 0.56
N ALA A 26 -4.12 16.82 -0.70
CA ALA A 26 -4.99 16.87 -1.88
C ALA A 26 -5.92 15.65 -1.98
N ALA A 27 -5.44 14.45 -1.65
CA ALA A 27 -6.27 13.25 -1.58
C ALA A 27 -7.36 13.38 -0.50
N ASN A 28 -7.00 13.81 0.71
CA ASN A 28 -7.96 14.05 1.79
C ASN A 28 -8.97 15.16 1.47
N GLN A 29 -8.53 16.23 0.80
CA GLN A 29 -9.43 17.30 0.37
C GLN A 29 -10.43 16.81 -0.68
N ARG A 30 -9.99 16.02 -1.68
CA ARG A 30 -10.88 15.38 -2.65
C ARG A 30 -11.89 14.45 -1.94
N ALA A 31 -11.43 13.60 -1.02
CA ALA A 31 -12.30 12.71 -0.25
C ALA A 31 -13.37 13.49 0.55
N ARG A 32 -12.99 14.59 1.23
CA ARG A 32 -13.94 15.46 1.92
C ARG A 32 -14.95 16.10 0.98
N GLN A 33 -14.51 16.66 -0.14
CA GLN A 33 -15.39 17.28 -1.14
C GLN A 33 -16.37 16.27 -1.75
N VAL A 34 -15.96 15.01 -1.94
CA VAL A 34 -16.85 13.92 -2.38
C VAL A 34 -17.89 13.60 -1.31
N LEU A 35 -17.48 13.44 -0.05
CA LEU A 35 -18.39 13.21 1.09
C LEU A 35 -19.37 14.37 1.31
N GLU A 36 -18.94 15.62 1.12
CA GLU A 36 -19.79 16.82 1.20
C GLU A 36 -20.81 16.89 0.06
N LYS A 37 -20.42 16.54 -1.17
CA LYS A 37 -21.29 16.57 -2.35
C LYS A 37 -22.31 15.44 -2.39
N CYS A 38 -21.94 14.26 -1.88
CA CYS A 38 -22.66 13.01 -2.16
C CYS A 38 -23.06 12.22 -0.91
N GLY A 39 -22.66 12.65 0.29
CA GLY A 39 -22.93 11.94 1.53
C GLY A 39 -22.12 10.65 1.67
N ALA A 40 -22.64 9.70 2.45
CA ALA A 40 -21.90 8.52 2.90
C ALA A 40 -22.13 7.24 2.07
N THR A 41 -22.93 7.26 1.00
CA THR A 41 -23.53 6.04 0.43
C THR A 41 -23.21 5.78 -1.05
N LEU A 42 -22.05 5.12 -1.28
CA LEU A 42 -21.70 4.13 -2.35
C LEU A 42 -21.51 4.62 -3.83
N MET A 43 -20.30 4.77 -4.37
CA MET A 43 -20.05 5.32 -5.73
C MET A 43 -20.18 4.36 -6.93
N GLU A 44 -20.59 4.90 -8.08
CA GLU A 44 -20.37 4.44 -9.47
C GLU A 44 -19.92 5.63 -10.37
N ILE A 45 -19.49 5.33 -11.59
CA ILE A 45 -19.11 6.33 -12.61
C ILE A 45 -19.86 5.98 -13.91
N ASP A 46 -20.68 6.92 -14.39
CA ASP A 46 -21.45 6.75 -15.62
C ASP A 46 -20.56 6.95 -16.86
N ALA A 47 -21.01 6.50 -18.03
CA ALA A 47 -20.21 6.49 -19.27
C ALA A 47 -19.81 7.89 -19.81
N ASP A 48 -20.34 8.96 -19.22
CA ASP A 48 -19.98 10.37 -19.49
C ASP A 48 -18.97 10.96 -18.49
N GLY A 49 -18.56 10.18 -17.49
CA GLY A 49 -17.67 10.59 -16.40
C GLY A 49 -18.38 11.25 -15.21
N SER A 50 -19.72 11.24 -15.16
CA SER A 50 -20.49 11.70 -14.00
C SER A 50 -20.54 10.63 -12.89
N LEU A 51 -20.85 11.06 -11.66
CA LEU A 51 -20.77 10.21 -10.46
C LEU A 51 -22.18 9.80 -9.99
N SER A 52 -22.58 8.55 -10.27
CA SER A 52 -23.79 7.90 -9.78
C SER A 52 -23.48 7.06 -8.53
N TYR A 53 -24.47 6.43 -7.87
CA TYR A 53 -24.27 5.83 -6.54
C TYR A 53 -25.16 4.55 -6.25
N PRO A 54 -24.64 3.29 -6.19
CA PRO A 54 -25.44 2.05 -6.14
C PRO A 54 -25.09 0.99 -5.06
N GLU A 55 -26.04 0.07 -4.80
CA GLU A 55 -26.06 -0.86 -3.64
C GLU A 55 -24.95 -1.94 -3.59
N PRO A 56 -24.54 -2.39 -2.38
CA PRO A 56 -23.52 -3.44 -2.23
C PRO A 56 -24.06 -4.82 -2.64
N GLN A 57 -23.58 -5.34 -3.78
CA GLN A 57 -23.95 -6.64 -4.34
C GLN A 57 -22.79 -7.63 -4.28
N THR A 58 -22.79 -8.55 -3.30
CA THR A 58 -21.76 -9.57 -3.11
C THR A 58 -21.79 -10.64 -4.23
N SER A 59 -21.11 -10.37 -5.35
CA SER A 59 -21.03 -11.29 -6.50
C SER A 59 -19.74 -11.07 -7.31
N ALA A 60 -19.43 -11.99 -8.22
CA ALA A 60 -18.23 -11.90 -9.07
C ALA A 60 -18.13 -10.59 -9.89
N LYS A 61 -19.25 -9.90 -10.14
CA LYS A 61 -19.25 -8.59 -10.80
C LYS A 61 -18.64 -7.47 -9.93
N ALA A 62 -18.85 -7.53 -8.60
CA ALA A 62 -18.26 -6.54 -7.69
C ALA A 62 -16.74 -6.65 -7.65
N ASN A 63 -16.19 -7.88 -7.73
CA ASN A 63 -14.75 -8.09 -7.79
C ASN A 63 -14.12 -7.46 -9.05
N ALA A 64 -14.81 -7.53 -10.20
CA ALA A 64 -14.36 -6.89 -11.43
C ALA A 64 -14.36 -5.35 -11.32
N ALA A 65 -15.44 -4.76 -10.80
CA ALA A 65 -15.54 -3.32 -10.57
C ALA A 65 -14.50 -2.81 -9.55
N GLN A 66 -14.18 -3.59 -8.52
CA GLN A 66 -13.11 -3.27 -7.56
C GLN A 66 -11.72 -3.27 -8.22
N ILE A 67 -11.44 -4.22 -9.12
CA ILE A 67 -10.17 -4.27 -9.87
C ILE A 67 -10.06 -3.08 -10.83
N GLU A 68 -11.14 -2.70 -11.51
CA GLU A 68 -11.17 -1.52 -12.38
C GLU A 68 -10.92 -0.22 -11.60
N LEU A 69 -11.64 -0.03 -10.47
CA LEU A 69 -11.43 1.13 -9.58
C LEU A 69 -9.99 1.20 -9.04
N LEU A 70 -9.41 0.06 -8.67
CA LEU A 70 -8.03 -0.02 -8.16
C LEU A 70 -7.01 0.34 -9.25
N THR A 71 -7.17 -0.19 -10.46
CA THR A 71 -6.23 0.08 -11.57
C THR A 71 -6.29 1.52 -12.06
N GLN A 72 -7.49 2.12 -12.14
CA GLN A 72 -7.66 3.56 -12.39
C GLN A 72 -7.04 4.42 -11.26
N SER A 73 -7.22 4.04 -10.00
CA SER A 73 -6.67 4.76 -8.83
C SER A 73 -5.14 4.75 -8.78
N LEU A 74 -4.51 3.74 -9.39
CA LEU A 74 -3.06 3.62 -9.55
C LEU A 74 -2.54 4.27 -10.85
N GLU A 75 -3.37 5.01 -11.60
CA GLU A 75 -3.02 5.59 -12.91
C GLU A 75 -2.50 4.53 -13.92
N PHE A 76 -2.90 3.26 -13.73
CA PHE A 76 -2.39 2.05 -14.42
C PHE A 76 -0.88 1.77 -14.25
N ASP A 77 -0.18 2.44 -13.33
CA ASP A 77 1.21 2.13 -12.95
C ASP A 77 1.27 0.90 -12.02
N LEU A 78 1.09 -0.30 -12.61
CA LEU A 78 1.04 -1.57 -11.88
C LEU A 78 2.42 -2.21 -11.59
N ILE A 79 3.52 -1.58 -12.02
CA ILE A 79 4.88 -2.10 -11.85
C ILE A 79 5.46 -1.58 -10.53
N VAL A 80 5.67 -2.48 -9.57
CA VAL A 80 6.25 -2.15 -8.25
C VAL A 80 7.66 -2.75 -8.12
N TYR A 81 8.64 -1.89 -7.86
CA TYR A 81 10.04 -2.31 -7.64
C TYR A 81 10.31 -2.44 -6.14
N ALA A 82 10.00 -3.60 -5.57
CA ALA A 82 10.27 -3.90 -4.16
C ALA A 82 11.77 -4.18 -3.89
N PRO A 83 12.31 -3.79 -2.72
CA PRO A 83 13.75 -3.85 -2.46
C PRO A 83 14.33 -5.25 -2.21
N TYR A 84 13.50 -6.30 -2.04
CA TYR A 84 13.97 -7.67 -1.80
C TYR A 84 14.96 -8.16 -2.88
N ARG A 85 14.68 -7.88 -4.16
CA ARG A 85 15.57 -8.24 -5.27
C ARG A 85 16.88 -7.42 -5.27
N SER A 86 16.85 -6.20 -4.74
CA SER A 86 18.05 -5.39 -4.54
C SER A 86 18.90 -5.93 -3.38
N VAL A 87 18.29 -6.43 -2.30
CA VAL A 87 19.01 -7.12 -1.21
C VAL A 87 19.74 -8.34 -1.74
N GLU A 88 19.09 -9.17 -2.57
CA GLU A 88 19.73 -10.31 -3.23
C GLU A 88 20.90 -9.90 -4.13
N GLY A 89 20.72 -8.85 -4.94
CA GLY A 89 21.79 -8.31 -5.79
C GLY A 89 23.04 -7.86 -5.01
N PHE A 90 22.85 -7.14 -3.90
CA PHE A 90 23.97 -6.71 -3.05
C PHE A 90 24.62 -7.87 -2.30
N ILE A 91 23.86 -8.87 -1.85
CA ILE A 91 24.44 -10.07 -1.23
C ILE A 91 25.35 -10.82 -2.22
N ASN A 92 24.94 -10.96 -3.48
CA ASN A 92 25.78 -11.59 -4.51
C ASN A 92 27.05 -10.77 -4.79
N ASP A 93 26.92 -9.44 -4.91
CA ASP A 93 28.08 -8.54 -5.09
C ASP A 93 29.05 -8.58 -3.88
N MET A 94 28.53 -8.71 -2.65
CA MET A 94 29.34 -8.97 -1.45
C MET A 94 30.06 -10.32 -1.51
N GLN A 95 29.43 -11.38 -2.01
CA GLN A 95 30.06 -12.71 -2.16
C GLN A 95 31.27 -12.65 -3.10
N GLU A 96 31.10 -11.99 -4.25
CA GLU A 96 32.17 -11.77 -5.23
C GLU A 96 33.26 -10.82 -4.68
N PHE A 97 32.88 -9.74 -3.98
CA PHE A 97 33.82 -8.75 -3.46
C PHE A 97 34.73 -9.30 -2.34
N PHE A 98 34.16 -10.08 -1.41
CA PHE A 98 34.90 -10.63 -0.27
C PHE A 98 35.54 -12.01 -0.56
N ASN A 99 35.34 -12.60 -1.75
CA ASN A 99 35.75 -13.97 -2.09
C ASN A 99 35.24 -14.99 -1.06
N ALA A 100 33.91 -15.01 -0.86
CA ALA A 100 33.24 -15.80 0.18
C ALA A 100 33.62 -17.30 0.17
N ASP A 101 34.03 -17.81 1.33
CA ASP A 101 34.07 -19.25 1.62
C ASP A 101 32.72 -19.75 2.17
N ASP A 102 32.57 -21.06 2.37
CA ASP A 102 31.31 -21.67 2.81
C ASP A 102 30.80 -21.12 4.17
N ASP A 103 31.71 -20.80 5.09
CA ASP A 103 31.37 -20.21 6.39
C ASP A 103 30.89 -18.75 6.23
N PHE A 104 31.55 -17.94 5.40
CA PHE A 104 31.12 -16.58 5.09
C PHE A 104 29.80 -16.56 4.31
N LEU A 105 29.57 -17.50 3.39
CA LEU A 105 28.29 -17.69 2.71
C LEU A 105 27.15 -17.95 3.71
N GLN A 106 27.38 -18.76 4.75
CA GLN A 106 26.39 -19.03 5.78
C GLN A 106 26.14 -17.81 6.69
N MET A 107 27.15 -16.97 6.96
CA MET A 107 26.97 -15.69 7.65
C MET A 107 26.19 -14.67 6.81
N LEU A 108 26.53 -14.54 5.51
CA LEU A 108 25.80 -13.67 4.57
C LEU A 108 24.34 -14.08 4.40
N LYS A 109 24.02 -15.38 4.50
CA LYS A 109 22.62 -15.85 4.49
C LYS A 109 21.84 -15.36 5.72
N THR A 110 22.43 -15.44 6.91
CA THR A 110 21.84 -14.90 8.15
C THR A 110 21.67 -13.37 8.08
N LEU A 111 22.64 -12.68 7.48
CA LEU A 111 22.59 -11.25 7.17
C LEU A 111 21.43 -10.92 6.21
N GLN A 112 21.25 -11.70 5.14
CA GLN A 112 20.18 -11.55 4.16
C GLN A 112 18.79 -11.74 4.79
N ASP A 113 18.59 -12.82 5.55
CA ASP A 113 17.30 -13.11 6.18
C ASP A 113 16.91 -12.02 7.19
N THR A 114 17.88 -11.49 7.94
CA THR A 114 17.65 -10.34 8.84
C THR A 114 17.39 -9.05 8.06
N ALA A 115 18.08 -8.82 6.94
CA ALA A 115 17.82 -7.66 6.07
C ALA A 115 16.42 -7.71 5.43
N ARG A 116 15.89 -8.90 5.10
CA ARG A 116 14.49 -9.05 4.65
C ARG A 116 13.50 -8.59 5.73
N LEU A 117 13.74 -8.92 7.00
CA LEU A 117 12.91 -8.43 8.13
C LEU A 117 13.04 -6.91 8.35
N GLU A 118 14.19 -6.31 8.08
CA GLU A 118 14.36 -4.84 8.09
C GLU A 118 13.61 -4.18 6.92
N VAL A 119 13.61 -4.80 5.73
CA VAL A 119 12.78 -4.38 4.60
C VAL A 119 11.29 -4.42 4.96
N ASP A 120 10.82 -5.49 5.61
CA ASP A 120 9.40 -5.61 5.99
C ASP A 120 8.96 -4.46 6.91
N LYS A 121 9.84 -4.00 7.81
CA LYS A 121 9.61 -2.80 8.64
C LYS A 121 9.55 -1.52 7.80
N MET A 122 10.42 -1.38 6.79
CA MET A 122 10.40 -0.25 5.86
C MET A 122 9.10 -0.19 5.06
N MET A 123 8.61 -1.35 4.58
CA MET A 123 7.36 -1.47 3.82
C MET A 123 6.09 -1.10 4.60
N LEU A 124 6.16 -1.01 5.94
CA LEU A 124 5.07 -0.50 6.80
C LEU A 124 5.09 1.03 6.97
N THR A 125 5.98 1.74 6.28
CA THR A 125 6.16 3.19 6.37
C THR A 125 6.13 3.87 5.00
N ASP A 126 6.21 5.19 4.96
CA ASP A 126 6.30 5.96 3.71
C ASP A 126 7.66 5.80 2.98
N THR A 127 8.63 5.07 3.54
CA THR A 127 9.98 4.95 2.92
C THR A 127 9.99 4.42 1.48
N PRO A 128 9.13 3.47 1.05
CA PRO A 128 9.05 3.04 -0.36
C PRO A 128 8.56 4.12 -1.34
N LEU A 129 7.89 5.16 -0.83
CA LEU A 129 7.46 6.32 -1.61
C LEU A 129 8.54 7.42 -1.66
N LEU A 130 9.52 7.39 -0.76
CA LEU A 130 10.52 8.45 -0.58
C LEU A 130 11.92 8.05 -1.08
N PHE A 131 12.24 6.76 -1.14
CA PHE A 131 13.57 6.27 -1.49
C PHE A 131 13.52 5.10 -2.50
N PRO A 132 14.43 5.05 -3.49
CA PRO A 132 14.52 3.93 -4.42
C PRO A 132 14.89 2.60 -3.72
N PRO A 133 14.49 1.45 -4.29
CA PRO A 133 14.68 0.13 -3.68
C PRO A 133 16.15 -0.22 -3.38
N GLY A 134 17.11 0.30 -4.15
CA GLY A 134 18.54 0.13 -3.86
C GLY A 134 18.98 0.79 -2.55
N GLN A 135 18.46 1.97 -2.23
CA GLN A 135 18.76 2.66 -0.96
C GLN A 135 18.09 1.94 0.23
N LEU A 136 16.85 1.46 0.05
CA LEU A 136 16.15 0.66 1.07
C LEU A 136 16.89 -0.66 1.35
N ALA A 137 17.35 -1.35 0.30
CA ALA A 137 18.11 -2.59 0.44
C ALA A 137 19.45 -2.39 1.16
N LEU A 138 20.20 -1.32 0.83
CA LEU A 138 21.44 -1.00 1.54
C LEU A 138 21.18 -0.55 2.98
N ALA A 139 20.10 0.20 3.27
CA ALA A 139 19.71 0.52 4.64
C ALA A 139 19.39 -0.74 5.46
N ALA A 140 18.69 -1.70 4.86
CA ALA A 140 18.33 -2.96 5.50
C ALA A 140 19.56 -3.84 5.75
N LEU A 141 20.48 -3.93 4.79
CA LEU A 141 21.75 -4.65 4.93
C LEU A 141 22.67 -3.98 5.95
N HIS A 142 22.75 -2.64 5.98
CA HIS A 142 23.49 -1.87 6.98
C HIS A 142 22.95 -2.16 8.41
N ASN A 143 21.62 -2.10 8.60
CA ASN A 143 21.00 -2.40 9.89
C ASN A 143 21.20 -3.85 10.33
N SER A 144 21.09 -4.79 9.38
CA SER A 144 21.38 -6.21 9.60
C SER A 144 22.85 -6.42 10.02
N ASN A 145 23.78 -5.74 9.35
CA ASN A 145 25.20 -5.85 9.66
C ASN A 145 25.57 -5.17 10.98
N ALA A 146 24.85 -4.13 11.41
CA ALA A 146 25.02 -3.54 12.74
C ALA A 146 24.68 -4.53 13.87
N LEU A 147 23.81 -5.53 13.61
CA LEU A 147 23.49 -6.61 14.55
C LEU A 147 24.50 -7.76 14.47
N HIS A 148 24.77 -8.27 13.26
CA HIS A 148 25.57 -9.50 13.05
C HIS A 148 27.07 -9.27 12.90
N LYS A 149 27.50 -8.08 12.49
CA LYS A 149 28.90 -7.67 12.27
C LYS A 149 29.69 -8.63 11.36
N VAL A 150 29.07 -9.02 10.25
CA VAL A 150 29.62 -10.00 9.30
C VAL A 150 30.76 -9.40 8.47
N LEU A 151 30.65 -8.13 8.10
CA LEU A 151 31.58 -7.48 7.15
C LEU A 151 31.82 -6.00 7.46
N ASP A 152 32.91 -5.45 6.91
CA ASP A 152 33.14 -4.00 6.88
C ASP A 152 32.22 -3.36 5.83
N PHE A 153 31.11 -2.79 6.32
CA PHE A 153 30.08 -2.22 5.47
C PHE A 153 30.49 -0.85 4.90
N ASP A 154 31.25 -0.07 5.67
CA ASP A 154 31.72 1.25 5.24
C ASP A 154 32.78 1.11 4.14
N GLY A 155 33.74 0.19 4.32
CA GLY A 155 34.71 -0.16 3.26
C GLY A 155 34.05 -0.73 2.01
N TYR A 156 33.00 -1.55 2.16
CA TYR A 156 32.20 -2.06 1.03
C TYR A 156 31.45 -0.94 0.30
N LEU A 157 30.80 -0.01 1.02
CA LEU A 157 30.19 1.18 0.42
C LEU A 157 31.22 2.01 -0.35
N SER A 158 32.35 2.37 0.27
CA SER A 158 33.39 3.16 -0.40
C SER A 158 33.92 2.48 -1.67
N SER A 159 33.97 1.14 -1.71
CA SER A 159 34.26 0.36 -2.91
C SER A 159 33.20 0.52 -4.01
N ILE A 160 31.90 0.45 -3.67
CA ILE A 160 30.80 0.71 -4.63
C ILE A 160 30.91 2.12 -5.21
N PHE A 161 31.06 3.14 -4.36
CA PHE A 161 31.18 4.54 -4.79
C PHE A 161 32.39 4.75 -5.72
N SER A 162 33.53 4.12 -5.41
CA SER A 162 34.74 4.18 -6.23
C SER A 162 34.57 3.49 -7.59
N ARG A 163 33.81 2.38 -7.67
CA ARG A 163 33.59 1.61 -8.89
C ARG A 163 32.60 2.28 -9.85
N GLN A 164 31.55 2.90 -9.33
CA GLN A 164 30.39 3.29 -10.15
C GLN A 164 30.38 4.76 -10.60
N ASN A 165 31.30 5.63 -10.13
CA ASN A 165 31.29 7.08 -10.36
C ASN A 165 29.87 7.70 -10.23
N PRO A 166 29.20 7.51 -9.08
CA PRO A 166 27.80 7.90 -8.93
C PRO A 166 27.62 9.42 -9.01
N VAL A 167 26.47 9.83 -9.55
CA VAL A 167 26.07 11.24 -9.68
C VAL A 167 25.90 11.91 -8.31
N HIS A 168 25.58 11.13 -7.27
CA HIS A 168 25.38 11.59 -5.90
C HIS A 168 26.62 11.34 -5.04
N ARG A 169 26.95 12.29 -4.17
CA ARG A 169 28.06 12.16 -3.21
C ARG A 169 27.73 11.10 -2.16
N GLU A 170 28.75 10.41 -1.66
CA GLU A 170 28.65 9.43 -0.56
C GLU A 170 27.92 10.02 0.67
N SER A 171 28.16 11.30 0.99
CA SER A 171 27.46 12.02 2.06
C SER A 171 25.93 12.07 1.88
N GLU A 172 25.43 12.36 0.68
CA GLU A 172 23.98 12.42 0.38
C GLU A 172 23.34 11.04 0.54
N PHE A 173 24.09 9.98 0.24
CA PHE A 173 23.65 8.61 0.42
C PHE A 173 23.61 8.20 1.90
N ILE A 174 24.64 8.54 2.69
CA ILE A 174 24.65 8.32 4.15
C ILE A 174 23.51 9.11 4.83
N GLU A 175 23.24 10.34 4.40
CA GLU A 175 22.07 11.11 4.83
C GLU A 175 20.75 10.38 4.51
N SER A 176 20.65 9.78 3.31
CA SER A 176 19.48 8.99 2.90
C SER A 176 19.28 7.75 3.78
N LEU A 177 20.33 6.98 4.09
CA LEU A 177 20.26 5.83 5.01
C LEU A 177 19.80 6.26 6.41
N ASN A 178 20.33 7.37 6.93
CA ASN A 178 19.94 7.93 8.22
C ASN A 178 18.48 8.42 8.22
N ALA A 179 18.00 9.00 7.12
CA ALA A 179 16.61 9.41 6.96
C ALA A 179 15.64 8.22 6.95
N ILE A 180 15.95 7.15 6.20
CA ILE A 180 15.20 5.88 6.20
C ILE A 180 15.11 5.34 7.64
N ASN A 181 16.24 5.23 8.34
CA ASN A 181 16.30 4.74 9.71
C ASN A 181 15.53 5.63 10.70
N SER A 182 15.52 6.95 10.51
CA SER A 182 14.71 7.88 11.29
C SER A 182 13.21 7.63 11.11
N LEU A 183 12.76 7.37 9.88
CA LEU A 183 11.35 7.12 9.57
C LEU A 183 10.88 5.77 10.13
N VAL A 184 11.64 4.69 9.92
CA VAL A 184 11.32 3.35 10.44
C VAL A 184 11.22 3.37 11.97
N ARG A 185 12.14 4.05 12.67
CA ARG A 185 12.09 4.18 14.14
C ARG A 185 10.94 5.04 14.68
N LYS A 186 10.38 5.94 13.86
CA LYS A 186 9.21 6.76 14.23
C LYS A 186 7.90 5.99 14.10
N TYR A 187 7.86 4.95 13.28
CA TYR A 187 6.67 4.12 13.12
C TYR A 187 6.29 3.45 14.45
N LYS A 188 5.00 3.50 14.78
CA LYS A 188 4.42 2.84 15.95
C LYS A 188 3.23 2.01 15.48
N PHE A 189 3.24 0.74 15.81
CA PHE A 189 2.10 -0.13 15.53
C PHE A 189 0.91 0.29 16.41
N PRO A 190 -0.31 0.49 15.86
CA PRO A 190 -1.48 0.88 16.64
C PRO A 190 -1.84 -0.12 17.74
N GLU A 191 -2.29 0.34 18.91
CA GLU A 191 -2.76 -0.58 19.95
C GLU A 191 -4.05 -1.28 19.51
N ARG A 192 -4.27 -2.56 19.86
CA ARG A 192 -5.52 -3.28 19.55
C ARG A 192 -6.78 -2.50 19.98
N LYS A 193 -6.74 -1.73 21.07
CA LYS A 193 -7.87 -0.89 21.51
C LYS A 193 -8.19 0.21 20.52
N GLU A 194 -7.15 0.90 20.04
CA GLU A 194 -7.26 1.95 19.02
C GLU A 194 -7.71 1.37 17.68
N GLN A 195 -7.11 0.26 17.24
CA GLN A 195 -7.51 -0.46 16.02
C GLN A 195 -8.99 -0.89 16.09
N ASN A 196 -9.45 -1.44 17.22
CA ASN A 196 -10.85 -1.82 17.41
C ASN A 196 -11.79 -0.60 17.41
N HIS A 197 -11.36 0.54 17.94
CA HIS A 197 -12.14 1.78 17.90
C HIS A 197 -12.25 2.33 16.47
N ILE A 198 -11.14 2.35 15.72
CA ILE A 198 -11.09 2.75 14.32
C ILE A 198 -11.98 1.85 13.46
N ASN A 199 -11.86 0.52 13.61
CA ASN A 199 -12.68 -0.45 12.86
C ASN A 199 -14.18 -0.26 13.16
N ARG A 200 -14.58 -0.11 14.42
CA ARG A 200 -15.99 0.17 14.77
C ARG A 200 -16.52 1.45 14.12
N LYS A 201 -15.67 2.48 14.00
CA LYS A 201 -16.02 3.74 13.34
C LYS A 201 -16.13 3.56 11.82
N LEU A 202 -15.25 2.77 11.22
CA LEU A 202 -15.26 2.43 9.79
C LEU A 202 -16.51 1.63 9.40
N GLU A 203 -16.83 0.57 10.15
CA GLU A 203 -18.05 -0.23 9.97
C GLU A 203 -19.32 0.63 10.10
N SER A 204 -19.33 1.59 11.04
CA SER A 204 -20.43 2.54 11.18
C SER A 204 -20.58 3.49 9.99
N CYS A 205 -19.52 3.72 9.20
CA CYS A 205 -19.60 4.49 7.95
C CYS A 205 -20.09 3.61 6.78
N TRP A 206 -19.85 2.29 6.81
CA TRP A 206 -20.33 1.35 5.80
C TRP A 206 -21.82 0.96 5.99
N GLY A 207 -22.31 0.96 7.22
CA GLY A 207 -23.61 0.37 7.59
C GLY A 207 -24.90 1.10 7.19
N LEU A 208 -24.86 2.19 6.41
CA LEU A 208 -26.07 2.96 6.06
C LEU A 208 -26.93 2.35 4.93
N SER A 209 -26.42 1.37 4.18
CA SER A 209 -27.12 0.81 3.00
C SER A 209 -27.64 -0.63 3.14
N SER A 210 -27.20 -1.42 4.13
CA SER A 210 -27.52 -2.85 4.19
C SER A 210 -28.77 -3.20 5.01
N HIS A 211 -29.30 -2.28 5.83
CA HIS A 211 -30.23 -2.65 6.90
C HIS A 211 -31.69 -2.15 6.78
N ASP A 212 -32.03 -1.27 5.83
CA ASP A 212 -33.39 -0.69 5.71
C ASP A 212 -34.34 -1.47 4.76
N GLU A 213 -33.82 -2.13 3.73
CA GLU A 213 -34.66 -2.85 2.75
C GLU A 213 -35.41 -4.06 3.36
N SER A 214 -34.85 -4.68 4.41
CA SER A 214 -35.54 -5.74 5.17
C SER A 214 -36.83 -5.27 5.84
N LYS A 215 -36.92 -4.00 6.27
CA LYS A 215 -38.09 -3.44 6.98
C LYS A 215 -39.15 -2.84 6.04
N LYS A 216 -38.78 -2.44 4.81
CA LYS A 216 -39.75 -1.94 3.80
C LYS A 216 -40.57 -3.06 3.16
N ARG A 217 -39.97 -4.23 2.87
CA ARG A 217 -40.72 -5.37 2.29
C ARG A 217 -41.83 -5.90 3.19
N GLU A 218 -41.64 -5.90 4.51
CA GLU A 218 -42.61 -6.46 5.47
C GLU A 218 -43.90 -5.63 5.62
N LYS A 219 -43.88 -4.33 5.29
CA LYS A 219 -45.07 -3.45 5.37
C LYS A 219 -45.92 -3.48 4.09
N LYS A 220 -45.32 -3.73 2.92
CA LYS A 220 -46.08 -3.82 1.64
C LYS A 220 -46.84 -5.15 1.47
N SER A 221 -46.39 -6.25 2.09
CA SER A 221 -47.08 -7.55 1.98
C SER A 221 -48.42 -7.59 2.72
N LYS A 222 -48.53 -6.91 3.88
CA LYS A 222 -49.74 -6.96 4.73
C LYS A 222 -50.97 -6.26 4.14
N HIS A 223 -50.82 -5.28 3.26
CA HIS A 223 -51.96 -4.60 2.62
C HIS A 223 -52.53 -5.32 1.38
N LYS A 224 -51.75 -6.18 0.71
CA LYS A 224 -52.25 -6.92 -0.47
C LYS A 224 -53.11 -8.15 -0.10
N SER A 225 -52.88 -8.74 1.07
CA SER A 225 -53.60 -9.94 1.52
C SER A 225 -55.08 -9.69 1.87
N LYS A 226 -55.45 -8.48 2.29
CA LYS A 226 -56.81 -8.14 2.76
C LYS A 226 -57.85 -7.86 1.66
N LYS A 227 -57.47 -7.81 0.37
CA LYS A 227 -58.43 -7.53 -0.73
C LYS A 227 -58.96 -8.79 -1.43
N ASN A 228 -58.31 -9.94 -1.29
CA ASN A 228 -58.68 -11.18 -1.98
C ASN A 228 -59.61 -12.11 -1.17
N SER A 229 -60.18 -11.64 -0.06
CA SER A 229 -60.94 -12.50 0.88
C SER A 229 -62.46 -12.56 0.63
N ASN A 230 -63.02 -11.72 -0.26
CA ASN A 230 -64.46 -11.43 -0.30
C ASN A 230 -65.20 -11.85 -1.59
N GLU A 231 -64.57 -12.56 -2.53
CA GLU A 231 -65.23 -13.04 -3.76
C GLU A 231 -65.01 -14.55 -3.95
N THR A 232 -65.71 -15.40 -3.18
CA THR A 232 -65.96 -16.82 -3.53
C THR A 232 -67.03 -17.49 -2.63
N GLN A 233 -68.16 -16.84 -2.37
CA GLN A 233 -69.38 -17.53 -1.91
C GLN A 233 -70.62 -16.86 -2.51
N ASN A 234 -71.21 -17.49 -3.54
CA ASN A 234 -72.66 -17.61 -3.80
C ASN A 234 -72.92 -18.09 -5.22
N ALA A 235 -73.26 -19.38 -5.35
CA ALA A 235 -73.97 -19.95 -6.49
C ALA A 235 -74.92 -21.03 -5.93
N PRO A 236 -76.24 -20.78 -5.84
CA PRO A 236 -77.21 -21.81 -5.51
C PRO A 236 -77.62 -22.62 -6.75
N SER A 237 -78.17 -23.81 -6.48
CA SER A 237 -78.57 -24.89 -7.39
C SER A 237 -79.39 -24.51 -8.62
#